data_AF-A0A814ZWA2-F1
#
_entry.id   AF-A0A814ZWA2-F1
#
_cell.length_a   1.000
_cell.length_b   1.000
_cell.length_c   1.000
_cell.angle_alpha   90.00
_cell.angle_beta   90.00
_cell.angle_gamma   90.00
#
_symmetry.space_group_name_H-M   'P 1'
#
loop_
_entity.id
_entity.type
_entity.pdbx_description
1 polymer ?
#
loop_
_entity_poly.entity_id
_entity_poly.type
_entity_poly.pdbx_seq_one_letter_code
_entity_poly.pdbx_strand_id
1 'polypeptide(L)'
;MASGITVEFHNGLNFPIELVVTQNNVAPQQAATIQAGHHFSYDLPQGFAGNFKHTWAGKGVTLFEISVRTHDEKIYYDLSVIDGFNVPIKVYAPDGTRIQALHPAAPDAYLYPTDDSKTHSYPGNGKFVVVFEW
;
A
#
# COMPACT_ATOMS: atom_id res chain seq x y z
N MET A 1 20.22 3.60 -4.52
CA MET A 1 20.45 3.50 -3.06
C MET A 1 19.16 2.97 -2.43
N ALA A 2 19.27 1.99 -1.54
CA ALA A 2 18.10 1.47 -0.80
C ALA A 2 17.59 2.55 0.18
N SER A 3 16.27 2.71 0.31
CA SER A 3 15.68 3.71 1.22
C SER A 3 15.73 3.29 2.70
N GLY A 4 16.02 2.02 2.98
CA GLY A 4 15.81 1.43 4.31
C GLY A 4 14.33 1.21 4.66
N ILE A 5 13.42 1.39 3.68
CA ILE A 5 12.00 1.06 3.80
C ILE A 5 11.74 -0.29 3.14
N THR A 6 11.08 -1.18 3.87
CA THR A 6 10.55 -2.44 3.36
C THR A 6 9.05 -2.49 3.59
N VAL A 7 8.30 -3.00 2.62
CA VAL A 7 6.89 -3.33 2.78
C VAL A 7 6.75 -4.84 2.75
N GLU A 8 6.23 -5.41 3.83
CA GLU A 8 5.96 -6.84 3.97
C GLU A 8 4.46 -7.07 3.79
N PHE A 9 4.10 -7.75 2.70
CA PHE A 9 2.73 -8.06 2.33
C PHE A 9 2.37 -9.46 2.82
N HIS A 10 1.31 -9.58 3.61
CA HIS A 10 0.79 -10.85 4.13
C HIS A 10 -0.59 -11.12 3.52
N ASN A 11 -0.77 -12.31 2.97
CA ASN A 11 -2.06 -12.73 2.43
C ASN A 11 -2.80 -13.61 3.45
N GLY A 12 -3.75 -13.01 4.19
CA GLY A 12 -4.66 -13.72 5.09
C GLY A 12 -5.94 -14.22 4.41
N LEU A 13 -6.15 -13.93 3.12
CA LEU A 13 -7.30 -14.40 2.35
C LEU A 13 -7.12 -15.85 1.90
N ASN A 14 -8.23 -16.49 1.49
CA ASN A 14 -8.26 -17.88 1.05
C ASN A 14 -7.98 -18.06 -0.47
N PHE A 15 -7.52 -17.01 -1.14
CA PHE A 15 -7.14 -17.03 -2.55
C PHE A 15 -5.81 -16.28 -2.77
N PRO A 16 -5.06 -16.57 -3.85
CA PRO A 16 -3.80 -15.88 -4.12
C PRO A 16 -3.98 -14.40 -4.41
N ILE A 17 -3.09 -13.56 -3.88
CA ILE A 17 -2.99 -12.15 -4.22
C ILE A 17 -1.98 -11.97 -5.35
N GLU A 18 -2.46 -11.62 -6.53
CA GLU A 18 -1.63 -11.02 -7.57
C GLU A 18 -1.28 -9.58 -7.15
N LEU A 19 -0.07 -9.39 -6.63
CA LEU A 19 0.41 -8.10 -6.14
C LEU A 19 1.01 -7.31 -7.30
N VAL A 20 0.36 -6.20 -7.66
CA VAL A 20 0.82 -5.27 -8.69
C VAL A 20 1.36 -4.01 -8.02
N VAL A 21 2.55 -3.58 -8.45
CA VAL A 21 3.16 -2.30 -8.08
C VAL A 21 3.05 -1.33 -9.26
N THR A 22 2.58 -0.12 -8.98
CA THR A 22 2.55 0.98 -9.95
C THR A 22 3.39 2.11 -9.39
N GLN A 23 4.56 2.35 -9.96
CA GLN A 23 5.45 3.46 -9.58
C GLN A 23 5.36 4.58 -10.62
N ASN A 24 5.37 5.83 -10.15
CA ASN A 24 5.35 7.01 -11.01
C ASN A 24 6.47 6.97 -12.04
N ASN A 25 6.12 7.23 -13.30
CA ASN A 25 7.03 7.21 -14.46
C ASN A 25 7.68 5.84 -14.76
N VAL A 26 7.17 4.76 -14.19
CA VAL A 26 7.61 3.39 -14.46
C VAL A 26 6.41 2.59 -14.97
N ALA A 27 6.63 1.69 -15.93
CA ALA A 27 5.60 0.77 -16.36
C ALA A 27 5.14 -0.10 -15.16
N PRO A 28 3.82 -0.30 -14.93
CA PRO A 28 3.35 -1.16 -13.85
C PRO A 28 3.89 -2.58 -13.97
N GLN A 29 4.14 -3.23 -12.83
CA GLN A 29 4.75 -4.56 -12.76
C GLN A 29 3.99 -5.44 -11.78
N GLN A 30 3.91 -6.74 -12.07
CA GLN A 30 3.56 -7.73 -11.05
C GLN A 30 4.77 -7.98 -10.18
N ALA A 31 4.69 -7.57 -8.92
CA ALA A 31 5.75 -7.77 -7.94
C ALA A 31 5.80 -9.23 -7.46
N ALA A 32 4.64 -9.84 -7.24
CA ALA A 32 4.53 -11.22 -6.77
C ALA A 32 3.14 -11.81 -7.01
N THR A 33 3.03 -13.14 -6.88
CA THR A 33 1.79 -13.82 -6.54
C THR A 33 1.92 -14.41 -5.14
N ILE A 34 1.19 -13.88 -4.17
CA ILE A 34 1.25 -14.28 -2.76
C ILE A 34 0.16 -15.32 -2.51
N GLN A 35 0.56 -16.58 -2.29
CA GLN A 35 -0.40 -17.65 -1.97
C GLN A 35 -1.12 -17.37 -0.64
N ALA A 36 -2.29 -17.99 -0.44
CA ALA A 36 -3.02 -17.90 0.82
C ALA A 36 -2.14 -18.32 2.00
N GLY A 37 -2.10 -17.53 3.07
CA GLY A 37 -1.27 -17.75 4.25
C GLY A 37 0.22 -17.43 4.08
N HIS A 38 0.66 -16.96 2.91
CA HIS A 38 2.06 -16.61 2.65
C HIS A 38 2.29 -15.09 2.73
N HIS A 39 3.57 -14.70 2.73
CA HIS A 39 3.98 -13.31 2.68
C HIS A 39 5.04 -13.06 1.61
N PHE A 40 5.24 -11.79 1.27
CA PHE A 40 6.25 -11.31 0.33
C PHE A 40 6.79 -9.96 0.80
N SER A 41 8.11 -9.73 0.68
CA SER A 41 8.74 -8.46 1.03
C SER A 41 9.18 -7.70 -0.21
N TYR A 42 8.98 -6.39 -0.21
CA TYR A 42 9.41 -5.48 -1.26
C TYR A 42 10.18 -4.30 -0.66
N ASP A 43 11.44 -4.14 -1.05
CA ASP A 43 12.27 -3.00 -0.63
C ASP A 43 11.98 -1.79 -1.52
N LEU A 44 11.57 -0.67 -0.91
CA LEU A 44 11.30 0.55 -1.67
C LEU A 44 12.62 1.25 -2.04
N PRO A 45 12.83 1.63 -3.31
CA PRO A 45 13.95 2.49 -3.65
C PRO A 45 13.74 3.89 -3.08
N GLN A 46 14.85 4.62 -2.88
CA GLN A 46 14.78 6.04 -2.56
C GLN A 46 14.05 6.80 -3.68
N GLY A 47 13.12 7.69 -3.33
CA GLY A 47 12.31 8.42 -4.30
C GLY A 47 11.15 7.62 -4.88
N PHE A 48 10.85 6.42 -4.36
CA PHE A 48 9.64 5.69 -4.73
C PHE A 48 8.40 6.55 -4.48
N ALA A 49 7.47 6.57 -5.43
CA ALA A 49 6.14 7.13 -5.26
C ALA A 49 5.18 6.31 -6.13
N GLY A 50 4.15 5.74 -5.53
CA GLY A 50 3.28 4.80 -6.23
C GLY A 50 2.29 4.08 -5.32
N ASN A 51 1.68 3.03 -5.85
CA ASN A 51 0.76 2.18 -5.11
C ASN A 51 0.99 0.68 -5.32
N PHE A 52 0.46 -0.08 -4.38
CA PHE A 52 0.32 -1.53 -4.42
C PHE A 52 -1.16 -1.90 -4.41
N LYS A 53 -1.53 -2.91 -5.20
CA LYS A 53 -2.91 -3.38 -5.31
C LYS A 53 -3.00 -4.86 -5.68
N HIS A 54 -4.16 -5.45 -5.42
CA HIS A 54 -4.51 -6.75 -5.96
C HIS A 54 -5.07 -6.63 -7.38
N THR A 55 -4.52 -7.42 -8.32
CA THR A 55 -4.84 -7.51 -9.75
C THR A 55 -4.34 -6.33 -10.60
N TRP A 56 -4.35 -6.54 -11.93
CA TRP A 56 -4.06 -5.51 -12.94
C TRP A 56 -5.25 -4.59 -13.25
N ALA A 57 -6.37 -4.75 -12.56
CA ALA A 57 -7.54 -3.91 -12.81
C ALA A 57 -7.23 -2.44 -12.50
N GLY A 58 -7.60 -1.55 -13.42
CA GLY A 58 -7.46 -0.10 -13.24
C GLY A 58 -8.59 0.54 -12.44
N LYS A 59 -9.64 -0.22 -12.11
CA LYS A 59 -10.83 0.17 -11.32
C LYS A 59 -11.33 -1.05 -10.54
N GLY A 60 -12.19 -0.81 -9.56
CA GLY A 60 -12.65 -1.79 -8.59
C GLY A 60 -11.57 -2.23 -7.60
N VAL A 61 -10.52 -1.44 -7.35
CA VAL A 61 -9.35 -1.89 -6.59
C VAL A 61 -9.10 -1.05 -5.34
N THR A 62 -8.78 -1.72 -4.23
CA THR A 62 -8.25 -1.08 -3.02
C THR A 62 -6.76 -0.83 -3.21
N LEU A 63 -6.28 0.37 -2.88
CA LEU A 63 -4.88 0.77 -3.03
C LEU A 63 -4.22 0.98 -1.66
N PHE A 64 -2.98 0.52 -1.53
CA PHE A 64 -2.03 1.07 -0.57
C PHE A 64 -1.08 2.01 -1.30
N GLU A 65 -1.13 3.29 -0.99
CA GLU A 65 -0.32 4.32 -1.63
C GLU A 65 0.85 4.69 -0.71
N ILE A 66 2.05 4.84 -1.26
CA ILE A 66 3.25 5.17 -0.49
C ILE A 66 4.26 5.96 -1.31
N SER A 67 4.86 6.97 -0.67
CA SER A 67 5.89 7.83 -1.24
C SER A 67 7.06 8.01 -0.26
N VAL A 68 8.26 7.67 -0.72
CA VAL A 68 9.55 7.90 -0.04
C VAL A 68 10.11 9.24 -0.54
N ARG A 69 9.82 10.33 0.17
CA ARG A 69 10.24 11.67 -0.26
C ARG A 69 11.63 12.03 0.27
N THR A 70 12.49 12.47 -0.64
CA THR A 70 13.88 12.82 -0.33
C THR A 70 14.08 14.28 0.08
N HIS A 71 13.19 15.18 -0.33
CA HIS A 71 13.33 16.61 -0.06
C HIS A 71 13.03 16.99 1.40
N ASP A 72 12.10 16.28 2.05
CA ASP A 72 11.65 16.52 3.43
C ASP A 72 11.86 15.30 4.34
N GLU A 73 12.58 14.27 3.85
CA GLU A 73 12.97 13.07 4.59
C GLU A 73 11.80 12.32 5.26
N LYS A 74 10.63 12.39 4.62
CA LYS A 74 9.38 11.81 5.10
C LYS A 74 8.88 10.68 4.22
N ILE A 75 8.20 9.75 4.86
CA ILE A 75 7.36 8.77 4.20
C ILE A 75 5.93 9.24 4.29
N TYR A 76 5.24 9.31 3.15
CA TYR A 76 3.81 9.58 3.07
C TYR A 76 3.10 8.31 2.62
N TYR A 77 1.96 8.00 3.23
CA TYR A 77 1.21 6.81 2.91
C TYR A 77 -0.26 6.95 3.30
N ASP A 78 -1.09 6.20 2.62
CA ASP A 78 -2.54 6.16 2.84
C ASP A 78 -3.14 4.88 2.23
N LEU A 79 -4.44 4.71 2.47
CA LEU A 79 -5.27 3.75 1.74
C LEU A 79 -6.24 4.53 0.87
N SER A 80 -6.56 3.99 -0.30
CA SER A 80 -7.52 4.61 -1.21
C SER A 80 -8.50 3.59 -1.77
N VAL A 81 -9.78 3.97 -1.77
CA VAL A 81 -10.88 3.25 -2.42
C VAL A 81 -11.57 4.11 -3.48
N ILE A 82 -10.93 5.21 -3.91
CA ILE A 82 -11.40 6.08 -5.00
C ILE A 82 -11.61 5.27 -6.28
N ASP A 83 -10.69 4.34 -6.55
CA ASP A 83 -10.77 3.46 -7.71
C ASP A 83 -11.73 2.30 -7.50
N GLY A 84 -12.30 2.12 -6.31
CA GLY A 84 -13.20 1.04 -5.92
C GLY A 84 -12.63 0.17 -4.81
N PHE A 85 -13.16 -1.04 -4.66
CA PHE A 85 -12.78 -1.94 -3.59
C PHE A 85 -12.91 -3.39 -4.07
N ASN A 86 -11.88 -4.21 -3.85
CA ASN A 86 -11.88 -5.64 -4.16
C ASN A 86 -11.43 -6.50 -2.98
N VAL A 87 -10.36 -6.10 -2.30
CA VAL A 87 -9.82 -6.80 -1.15
C VAL A 87 -9.65 -5.84 0.02
N PRO A 88 -9.91 -6.30 1.25
CA PRO A 88 -9.62 -5.53 2.43
C PRO A 88 -8.10 -5.42 2.65
N ILE A 89 -7.65 -4.26 3.12
CA ILE A 89 -6.23 -4.01 3.44
C ILE A 89 -6.14 -3.41 4.84
N LYS A 90 -5.22 -3.93 5.66
CA LYS A 90 -4.78 -3.30 6.92
C LYS A 90 -3.30 -2.94 6.80
N VAL A 91 -2.91 -1.77 7.29
CA VAL A 91 -1.53 -1.31 7.29
C VAL A 91 -1.09 -1.06 8.72
N TYR A 92 0.07 -1.62 9.07
CA TYR A 92 0.78 -1.36 10.32
C TYR A 92 2.08 -0.64 9.96
N ALA A 93 2.16 0.65 10.29
CA ALA A 93 3.29 1.49 9.97
C ALA A 93 4.35 1.46 11.10
N PRO A 94 5.63 1.76 10.79
CA PRO A 94 6.72 1.76 11.77
C PRO A 94 6.55 2.70 12.96
N ASP A 95 5.80 3.79 12.77
CA ASP A 95 5.50 4.80 13.79
C ASP A 95 4.38 4.36 14.76
N GLY A 96 3.84 3.14 14.59
CA GLY A 96 2.75 2.60 15.38
C GLY A 96 1.36 2.93 14.85
N THR A 97 1.25 3.73 13.79
CA THR A 97 -0.02 4.05 13.12
C THR A 97 -0.61 2.78 12.50
N ARG A 98 -1.94 2.67 12.57
CA ARG A 98 -2.72 1.57 12.01
C ARG A 98 -3.91 2.13 11.26
N ILE A 99 -4.04 1.77 9.99
CA ILE A 99 -5.15 2.18 9.13
C ILE A 99 -5.72 0.96 8.39
N GLN A 100 -6.99 1.02 8.05
CA GLN A 100 -7.67 -0.09 7.39
C GLN A 100 -8.73 0.34 6.38
N ALA A 101 -8.78 -0.39 5.28
CA ALA A 101 -9.84 -0.34 4.29
C ALA A 101 -10.53 -1.70 4.25
N LEU A 102 -11.63 -1.86 5.01
CA LEU A 102 -12.37 -3.13 5.11
C LEU A 102 -13.66 -3.16 4.28
N HIS A 103 -14.05 -2.02 3.72
CA HIS A 103 -15.24 -1.89 2.87
C HIS A 103 -15.12 -0.64 1.95
N PRO A 104 -16.00 -0.49 0.93
CA PRO A 104 -15.92 0.62 -0.04
C PRO A 104 -16.11 2.05 0.52
N ALA A 105 -16.47 2.19 1.79
CA ALA A 105 -16.68 3.47 2.47
C ALA A 105 -15.81 3.57 3.73
N ALA A 106 -14.65 2.92 3.72
CA ALA A 106 -13.79 2.79 4.89
C ALA A 106 -13.33 4.17 5.40
N PRO A 107 -13.44 4.43 6.73
CA PRO A 107 -13.18 5.75 7.29
C PRO A 107 -11.70 6.16 7.24
N ASP A 108 -10.77 5.20 7.15
CA ASP A 108 -9.32 5.47 7.11
C ASP A 108 -8.79 5.59 5.67
N ALA A 109 -9.65 5.46 4.65
CA ALA A 109 -9.26 5.50 3.26
C ALA A 109 -9.77 6.75 2.55
N TYR A 110 -9.03 7.20 1.54
CA TYR A 110 -9.51 8.19 0.59
C TYR A 110 -10.78 7.70 -0.09
N LEU A 111 -11.86 8.44 0.07
CA LEU A 111 -13.14 8.24 -0.63
C LEU A 111 -13.28 9.13 -1.86
N TYR A 112 -12.50 10.22 -1.91
CA TYR A 112 -12.46 11.18 -3.01
C TYR A 112 -11.08 11.86 -3.07
N PRO A 113 -10.64 12.39 -4.23
CA PRO A 113 -9.24 12.81 -4.46
C PRO A 113 -8.66 13.90 -3.55
N THR A 114 -9.49 14.64 -2.83
CA THR A 114 -9.07 15.77 -1.98
C THR A 114 -9.33 15.51 -0.49
N ASP A 115 -9.51 14.25 -0.10
CA ASP A 115 -9.64 13.86 1.31
C ASP A 115 -8.27 13.78 2.01
N ASP A 116 -7.54 14.91 2.01
CA ASP A 116 -6.18 14.97 2.54
C ASP A 116 -6.06 14.64 4.04
N SER A 117 -7.20 14.53 4.72
CA SER A 117 -7.27 14.08 6.11
C SER A 117 -6.83 12.62 6.31
N LYS A 118 -6.76 11.82 5.23
CA LYS A 118 -6.37 10.40 5.25
C LYS A 118 -4.89 10.16 5.01
N THR A 119 -4.15 11.18 4.60
CA THR A 119 -2.70 11.07 4.42
C THR A 119 -2.01 10.98 5.78
N HIS A 120 -1.19 9.94 5.95
CA HIS A 120 -0.29 9.81 7.08
C HIS A 120 1.16 10.09 6.67
N SER A 121 1.96 10.55 7.62
CA SER A 121 3.40 10.68 7.39
C SER A 121 4.21 10.53 8.66
N TYR A 122 5.43 10.00 8.52
CA TYR A 122 6.44 10.00 9.59
C TYR A 122 7.84 10.22 9.01
N PRO A 123 8.78 10.78 9.81
CA PRO A 123 10.19 10.83 9.45
C PRO A 123 10.85 9.48 9.70
N GLY A 124 11.59 8.95 8.73
CA GLY A 124 12.53 7.85 8.98
C GLY A 124 12.45 6.67 8.03
N ASN A 125 12.91 5.53 8.54
CA ASN A 125 13.01 4.24 7.87
C ASN A 125 12.23 3.16 8.65
N GLY A 126 12.13 1.94 8.11
CA GLY A 126 11.47 0.84 8.81
C GLY A 126 10.63 -0.05 7.93
N LYS A 127 9.87 -0.93 8.58
CA LYS A 127 9.06 -1.96 7.92
C LYS A 127 7.57 -1.68 8.06
N PHE A 128 6.89 -1.47 6.94
CA PHE A 128 5.44 -1.54 6.88
C PHE A 128 5.01 -2.99 6.81
N VAL A 129 3.92 -3.33 7.50
CA VAL A 129 3.23 -4.62 7.32
C VAL A 129 1.86 -4.33 6.71
N VAL A 130 1.61 -4.89 5.53
CA VAL A 130 0.35 -4.76 4.80
C VAL A 130 -0.31 -6.13 4.78
N VAL A 131 -1.53 -6.22 5.30
CA VAL A 131 -2.25 -7.50 5.42
C VAL A 131 -3.52 -7.45 4.58
N PHE A 132 -3.69 -8.42 3.69
CA PHE A 132 -4.94 -8.66 2.98
C PHE A 132 -5.79 -9.63 3.80
N GLU A 133 -6.85 -9.15 4.47
CA GLU A 133 -7.73 -9.98 5.31
C GLU A 133 -9.06 -9.28 5.65
N TRP A 134 -10.15 -10.04 5.80
CA TRP A 134 -11.46 -9.54 6.23
C TRP A 134 -11.53 -9.27 7.74
#